data_AF-A0A6A2VEG8-F1
#
_entry.id   AF-A0A6A2VEG8-F1
#
_cell.length_a   1.000
_cell.length_b   1.000
_cell.length_c   1.000
_cell.angle_alpha   90.00
_cell.angle_beta   90.00
_cell.angle_gamma   90.00
#
_symmetry.space_group_name_H-M   'P 1'
#
loop_
_entity.id
_entity.type
_entity.pdbx_description
1 polymer ?
#
loop_
_entity_poly.entity_id
_entity_poly.type
_entity_poly.pdbx_seq_one_letter_code
_entity_poly.pdbx_strand_id
1 'polypeptide(L)'
;MPQEHPYVSEAKEGKPVCEWVVAGLVCVSGILAAFGYTTAATAVLAVTAVVLGLTRIILRDHSPWKVRSVAFDATICLCFGVGLSLLALSIKMMV
;
A
#
# COMPACT_ATOMS: atom_id res chain seq x y z
N MET A 1 18.30 -14.04 39.03
CA MET A 1 18.06 -12.72 38.38
C MET A 1 16.76 -12.87 37.59
N PRO A 2 15.72 -12.07 37.86
CA PRO A 2 14.49 -12.17 37.09
C PRO A 2 14.82 -11.87 35.63
N GLN A 3 14.38 -12.72 34.71
CA GLN A 3 14.51 -12.46 33.28
C GLN A 3 13.53 -11.33 32.94
N GLU A 4 14.03 -10.10 32.97
CA GLU A 4 13.29 -8.92 32.53
C GLU A 4 13.11 -9.06 31.02
N HIS A 5 11.93 -9.53 30.58
CA HIS A 5 11.56 -9.42 29.18
C HIS A 5 11.68 -7.94 28.81
N PRO A 6 12.52 -7.58 27.82
CA PRO A 6 12.64 -6.20 27.40
C PRO A 6 11.24 -5.70 27.06
N TYR A 7 10.78 -4.64 27.73
CA TYR A 7 9.49 -4.04 27.46
C TYR A 7 9.53 -3.40 26.07
N VAL A 8 9.23 -4.20 25.06
CA VAL A 8 8.96 -3.73 23.70
C VAL A 8 7.55 -3.16 23.75
N SER A 9 7.46 -1.83 23.63
CA SER A 9 6.17 -1.13 23.61
C SER A 9 5.38 -1.47 22.34
N GLU A 10 4.75 -2.64 22.30
CA GLU A 10 3.66 -2.94 21.35
C GLU A 10 2.44 -2.06 21.62
N ALA A 11 2.28 -1.54 22.85
CA ALA A 11 1.22 -0.59 23.21
C ALA A 11 1.27 0.76 22.44
N LYS A 12 2.37 1.05 21.73
CA LYS A 12 2.52 2.20 20.82
C LYS A 12 2.45 1.78 19.34
N GLU A 13 2.03 0.57 19.03
CA GLU A 13 1.73 0.19 17.65
C GLU A 13 0.48 0.94 17.19
N GLY A 14 0.61 1.63 16.05
CA GLY A 14 -0.50 2.33 15.43
C GLY A 14 -1.66 1.36 15.22
N LYS A 15 -2.89 1.82 15.50
CA LYS A 15 -4.10 1.02 15.26
C LYS A 15 -4.09 0.52 13.80
N PRO A 16 -4.37 -0.77 13.51
CA PRO A 16 -4.20 -1.39 12.18
C PRO A 16 -5.23 -0.91 11.14
N VAL A 17 -5.90 0.21 11.37
CA VAL A 17 -6.98 0.74 10.54
C VAL A 17 -6.51 0.94 9.10
N CYS A 18 -5.32 1.50 8.90
CA CYS A 18 -4.77 1.67 7.54
C CYS A 18 -4.55 0.35 6.82
N GLU A 19 -4.06 -0.69 7.51
CA GLU A 19 -3.83 -2.01 6.91
C GLU A 19 -5.15 -2.64 6.45
N TRP A 20 -6.19 -2.55 7.28
CA TRP A 20 -7.53 -3.05 6.95
C TRP A 20 -8.20 -2.29 5.79
N VAL A 21 -7.99 -0.96 5.72
CA VAL A 21 -8.48 -0.16 4.58
C VAL A 21 -7.82 -0.59 3.28
N VAL A 22 -6.49 -0.79 3.29
CA VAL A 22 -5.75 -1.27 2.11
C VAL A 22 -6.19 -2.69 1.73
N ALA A 23 -6.34 -3.59 2.71
CA ALA A 23 -6.86 -4.93 2.47
C ALA A 23 -8.26 -4.90 1.81
N GLY A 24 -9.15 -4.03 2.30
CA GLY A 24 -10.46 -3.81 1.70
C GLY A 24 -10.38 -3.33 0.24
N LEU A 25 -9.50 -2.37 -0.06
CA LEU A 25 -9.26 -1.89 -1.43
C LEU A 25 -8.75 -2.99 -2.37
N VAL A 26 -7.87 -3.86 -1.88
CA VAL A 26 -7.37 -5.02 -2.65
C VAL A 26 -8.49 -6.04 -2.89
N CYS A 27 -9.35 -6.30 -1.90
CA CYS A 27 -10.52 -7.15 -2.11
C CYS A 27 -11.47 -6.57 -3.17
N VAL A 28 -11.74 -5.27 -3.12
CA VAL A 28 -12.59 -4.58 -4.11
C VAL A 28 -11.99 -4.65 -5.51
N SER A 29 -10.66 -4.47 -5.66
CA SER A 29 -10.00 -4.60 -6.96
C SER A 29 -10.08 -6.03 -7.51
N GLY A 30 -9.94 -7.04 -6.65
CA GLY A 30 -10.13 -8.45 -7.02
C GLY A 30 -11.55 -8.74 -7.51
N ILE A 31 -12.56 -8.18 -6.85
CA ILE A 31 -13.96 -8.30 -7.27
C ILE A 31 -14.17 -7.64 -8.64
N LEU A 32 -13.69 -6.40 -8.83
CA LEU A 32 -13.76 -5.70 -10.12
C LEU A 32 -13.12 -6.50 -11.26
N ALA A 33 -11.96 -7.11 -10.99
CA ALA A 33 -11.28 -7.96 -11.95
C ALA A 33 -12.09 -9.22 -12.29
N ALA A 34 -12.73 -9.86 -11.31
CA ALA A 34 -13.57 -11.03 -11.52
C ALA A 34 -14.79 -10.75 -12.41
N PHE A 35 -15.33 -9.53 -12.38
CA PHE A 35 -16.41 -9.08 -13.26
C PHE A 35 -15.94 -8.59 -14.65
N GLY A 36 -14.64 -8.68 -14.95
CA GLY A 36 -14.08 -8.28 -16.25
C GLY A 36 -13.71 -6.79 -16.35
N TYR A 37 -13.89 -5.99 -15.30
CA TYR A 37 -13.46 -4.58 -15.24
C TYR A 37 -11.97 -4.45 -14.90
N THR A 38 -11.12 -5.12 -15.68
CA THR A 38 -9.68 -5.21 -15.41
C THR A 38 -8.99 -3.85 -15.40
N THR A 39 -9.38 -2.92 -16.29
CA THR A 39 -8.84 -1.55 -16.33
C THR A 39 -9.19 -0.74 -15.08
N ALA A 40 -10.40 -0.93 -14.53
CA ALA A 40 -10.80 -0.26 -13.31
C ALA A 40 -10.10 -0.87 -12.09
N ALA A 41 -9.96 -2.19 -12.05
CA ALA A 41 -9.24 -2.89 -10.98
C ALA A 41 -7.77 -2.46 -10.89
N THR A 42 -7.07 -2.38 -12.03
CA THR A 42 -5.66 -1.94 -12.07
C THR A 42 -5.51 -0.47 -11.72
N ALA A 43 -6.45 0.40 -12.15
CA ALA A 43 -6.46 1.80 -11.78
C ALA A 43 -6.62 2.00 -10.27
N VAL A 44 -7.53 1.26 -9.62
CA VAL A 44 -7.71 1.31 -8.16
C VAL A 44 -6.43 0.92 -7.43
N LEU A 45 -5.75 -0.16 -7.85
CA LEU A 45 -4.50 -0.59 -7.26
C LEU A 45 -3.37 0.43 -7.47
N ALA A 46 -3.25 0.97 -8.69
CA ALA A 46 -2.22 1.95 -9.03
C ALA A 46 -2.39 3.24 -8.20
N VAL A 47 -3.60 3.77 -8.13
CA VAL A 47 -3.91 4.96 -7.32
C VAL A 47 -3.65 4.70 -5.85
N THR A 48 -4.09 3.55 -5.33
CA THR A 48 -3.87 3.17 -3.93
C THR A 48 -2.37 3.13 -3.61
N ALA A 49 -1.57 2.51 -4.48
CA ALA A 49 -0.12 2.43 -4.30
C ALA A 49 0.56 3.81 -4.32
N VAL A 50 0.19 4.69 -5.26
CA VAL A 50 0.73 6.07 -5.30
C VAL A 50 0.35 6.85 -4.04
N VAL A 51 -0.92 6.79 -3.62
CA VAL A 51 -1.39 7.49 -2.41
C VAL A 51 -0.68 6.97 -1.16
N LEU A 52 -0.45 5.67 -1.03
CA LEU A 52 0.32 5.09 0.07
C LEU A 52 1.77 5.56 0.07
N GLY A 53 2.43 5.57 -1.10
CA GLY A 53 3.79 6.08 -1.25
C GLY A 53 3.91 7.57 -0.88
N LEU A 54 2.95 8.39 -1.30
CA LEU A 54 2.90 9.81 -0.93
C LEU A 54 2.63 10.02 0.56
N THR A 55 1.65 9.30 1.11
CA THR A 55 1.34 9.34 2.54
C THR A 55 2.57 8.97 3.38
N ARG A 56 3.37 8.01 2.92
CA ARG A 56 4.64 7.64 3.55
C ARG A 56 5.67 8.77 3.53
N ILE A 57 5.83 9.45 2.40
CA ILE A 57 6.77 10.58 2.28
C ILE A 57 6.32 11.73 3.20
N ILE A 58 5.03 12.00 3.30
CA ILE A 58 4.48 13.12 4.08
C ILE A 58 4.53 12.83 5.59
N LEU A 59 4.07 11.65 6.02
CA LEU A 59 3.94 11.34 7.45
C LEU A 59 5.25 10.86 8.08
N ARG A 60 6.19 10.32 7.29
CA ARG A 60 7.53 9.84 7.72
C ARG A 60 7.48 9.05 9.03
N ASP A 61 7.88 9.66 10.15
CA ASP A 61 7.96 9.03 11.48
C ASP A 61 6.60 8.93 12.22
N HIS A 62 5.57 9.65 11.76
CA HIS A 62 4.19 9.59 12.27
C HIS A 62 3.27 8.69 11.44
N SER A 63 3.83 7.90 10.53
CA SER A 63 3.05 7.04 9.65
C SER A 63 2.21 6.02 10.45
N PRO A 64 0.96 5.76 10.02
CA PRO A 64 0.03 4.88 10.73
C PRO A 64 0.40 3.38 10.71
N TRP A 65 1.47 2.99 10.00
CA TRP A 65 1.99 1.62 9.93
C TRP A 65 3.51 1.63 10.15
N LYS A 66 4.03 0.68 10.93
CA LYS A 66 5.46 0.47 11.21
C LYS A 66 6.17 -0.34 10.10
N VAL A 67 6.95 0.33 9.26
CA VAL A 67 7.88 -0.30 8.29
C VAL A 67 9.29 0.21 8.59
N ARG A 68 10.30 -0.68 8.48
CA ARG A 68 11.69 -0.41 8.91
C ARG A 68 12.36 0.77 8.19
N SER A 69 11.91 1.12 6.98
CA SER A 69 12.44 2.24 6.20
C SER A 69 11.33 2.93 5.40
N VAL A 70 11.13 4.22 5.66
CA VAL A 70 10.16 5.07 4.94
C VAL A 70 10.52 5.18 3.46
N ALA A 71 11.82 5.36 3.15
CA ALA A 71 12.28 5.54 1.78
C ALA A 71 12.06 4.26 0.94
N PHE A 72 12.32 3.09 1.53
CA PHE A 72 12.09 1.81 0.85
C PHE A 72 10.60 1.61 0.53
N ASP A 73 9.72 1.80 1.51
CA ASP A 73 8.27 1.59 1.34
C ASP A 73 7.69 2.56 0.29
N ALA A 74 8.05 3.84 0.38
CA ALA A 74 7.63 4.84 -0.61
C ALA A 74 8.14 4.51 -2.03
N THR A 75 9.38 4.03 -2.16
CA THR A 75 9.95 3.67 -3.46
C THR A 75 9.20 2.50 -4.09
N ILE A 76 8.95 1.43 -3.33
CA ILE A 76 8.20 0.27 -3.81
C ILE A 76 6.77 0.66 -4.21
N CYS A 77 6.09 1.43 -3.38
CA CYS A 77 4.73 1.91 -3.65
C CYS A 77 4.66 2.75 -4.93
N LEU A 78 5.59 3.70 -5.13
CA LEU A 78 5.63 4.54 -6.32
C LEU A 78 6.02 3.76 -7.57
N CYS A 79 7.03 2.90 -7.50
CA CYS A 79 7.43 2.03 -8.61
C CYS A 79 6.29 1.11 -9.04
N PHE A 80 5.57 0.52 -8.09
CA PHE A 80 4.43 -0.34 -8.38
C PHE A 80 3.27 0.44 -9.01
N GLY A 81 2.91 1.61 -8.46
CA GLY A 81 1.84 2.45 -8.99
C GLY A 81 2.12 2.98 -10.40
N VAL A 82 3.34 3.46 -10.65
CA VAL A 82 3.79 3.91 -11.98
C VAL A 82 3.88 2.72 -12.94
N GLY A 83 4.45 1.60 -12.51
CA GLY A 83 4.57 0.39 -13.32
C GLY A 83 3.23 -0.15 -13.78
N LEU A 84 2.24 -0.25 -12.88
CA LEU A 84 0.87 -0.64 -13.23
C LEU A 84 0.21 0.33 -14.21
N SER A 85 0.42 1.64 -14.03
CA SER A 85 -0.14 2.66 -14.92
C SER A 85 0.43 2.57 -16.33
N LEU A 86 1.74 2.36 -16.45
CA LEU A 86 2.42 2.16 -17.73
C LEU A 86 1.98 0.87 -18.41
N LEU A 87 1.82 -0.22 -17.66
CA LEU A 87 1.31 -1.48 -18.18
C LEU A 87 -0.12 -1.32 -18.71
N ALA A 88 -1.00 -0.67 -17.95
CA ALA A 88 -2.37 -0.42 -18.37
C ALA A 88 -2.43 0.45 -19.64
N LEU A 89 -1.58 1.47 -19.75
CA LEU A 89 -1.45 2.29 -20.95
C LEU A 89 -0.96 1.46 -22.14
N SER A 90 0.07 0.62 -21.94
CA SER A 90 0.61 -0.25 -22.98
C SER A 90 -0.46 -1.19 -23.55
N ILE A 91 -1.26 -1.82 -22.69
CA ILE A 91 -2.37 -2.68 -23.13
C ILE A 91 -3.40 -1.88 -23.94
N LYS A 92 -3.73 -0.67 -23.48
CA LYS A 92 -4.70 0.20 -24.15
C LYS A 92 -4.20 0.72 -25.50
N MET A 93 -2.89 0.81 -25.71
CA MET A 93 -2.29 1.21 -26.99
C MET A 93 -2.19 0.05 -27.99
N MET A 94 -2.23 -1.20 -27.52
CA MET A 94 -2.11 -2.40 -28.36
C MET A 94 -3.45 -2.85 -28.96
N VAL A 95 -4.56 -2.43 -28.36
CA VAL A 95 -5.95 -2.67 -28.83
C VAL A 95 -6.41 -1.51 -29.68
#